data_AF-A0AA39SLT7-F1
#
_entry.id   AF-A0AA39SLT7-F1
#
_cell.length_a   1.000
_cell.length_b   1.000
_cell.length_c   1.000
_cell.angle_alpha   90.00
_cell.angle_beta   90.00
_cell.angle_gamma   90.00
#
_symmetry.space_group_name_H-M   'P 1'
#
loop_
_entity.id
_entity.type
_entity.pdbx_description
1 polymer ?
#
loop_
_entity_poly.entity_id
_entity_poly.type
_entity_poly.pdbx_seq_one_letter_code
_entity_poly.pdbx_strand_id
1 'polypeptide(L)'
;MASDSVYRKSFIDSSIKIARLFDFEGLDLWWVNSYSSFDMPNLDILLEKWQDAITLEARNSTRSKLILTAEVNYSPSKHPSNFPVESIQQHLDWVHVRRCDDLLPDFGWTNFTVAPMALYNPSSTVCSTDLGIKAWIKAGLPAKKIVMFLPYFGAAWTLVNPKVNGIGAPATSVADVKTKYKDIKNNFNLNRAKVTFDKNYVVNYFTMGTSWIAFDDVESIQKKVSYAKEKGLLGYFVWQVAYDDNWVLSQAAADDLEANTERIVGTHGYVPPEYARRGIYLTKSDVYSFGVLLLQIISGKKVSILYGENDDISLLDYAYKLWKDDKGMDFMDPSLDDTFSSCKLMTCLKIALLCVQETPNDRPTMIEVFSMLKNEATCITIPKKPAFSRLSDENEQNKSEMHLEVCSVNDATISEVVAR
;
A
#
# COMPACT_ATOMS: atom_id res chain seq x y z
N MET A 1 4.36 28.30 -1.79
CA MET A 1 4.30 27.65 -0.46
C MET A 1 5.71 27.58 0.15
N ALA A 2 6.64 26.81 -0.43
CA ALA A 2 7.96 26.59 0.17
C ALA A 2 8.86 27.84 0.26
N SER A 3 8.66 28.87 -0.55
CA SER A 3 9.52 30.07 -0.59
C SER A 3 9.29 31.08 0.54
N ASP A 4 8.14 31.03 1.22
CA ASP A 4 7.73 32.02 2.22
C ASP A 4 7.61 31.37 3.60
N SER A 5 8.17 32.03 4.62
CA SER A 5 8.19 31.47 5.99
C SER A 5 6.81 31.31 6.62
N VAL A 6 5.87 32.22 6.34
CA VAL A 6 4.50 32.18 6.86
C VAL A 6 3.73 31.03 6.19
N TYR A 7 3.87 30.90 4.87
CA TYR A 7 3.21 29.81 4.15
C TYR A 7 3.80 28.45 4.46
N ARG A 8 5.12 28.33 4.64
CA ARG A 8 5.76 27.09 5.13
C ARG A 8 5.20 26.70 6.48
N LYS A 9 5.15 27.64 7.44
CA LYS A 9 4.62 27.36 8.78
C LYS A 9 3.16 26.90 8.72
N SER A 10 2.31 27.61 7.96
CA SER A 10 0.90 27.24 7.79
C SER A 10 0.73 25.83 7.20
N PHE A 11 1.51 25.50 6.17
CA PHE A 11 1.52 24.16 5.58
C PHE A 11 1.99 23.08 6.57
N ILE A 12 3.09 23.31 7.28
CA ILE A 12 3.62 22.38 8.29
C ILE A 12 2.58 22.14 9.39
N ASP A 13 2.08 23.21 10.02
CA ASP A 13 1.13 23.12 11.14
C ASP A 13 -0.16 22.41 10.72
N SER A 14 -0.69 22.74 9.53
CA SER A 14 -1.91 22.11 8.99
C SER A 14 -1.69 20.63 8.64
N SER A 15 -0.55 20.27 8.06
CA SER A 15 -0.24 18.87 7.72
C SER A 15 -0.15 17.99 8.96
N ILE A 16 0.52 18.46 10.03
CA ILE A 16 0.61 17.75 11.32
C ILE A 16 -0.79 17.61 11.92
N LYS A 17 -1.58 18.69 11.93
CA LYS A 17 -2.95 18.66 12.44
C LYS A 17 -3.82 17.64 11.69
N ILE A 18 -3.74 17.59 10.37
CA ILE A 18 -4.49 16.64 9.53
C ILE A 18 -4.02 15.20 9.81
N ALA A 19 -2.71 14.95 9.84
CA ALA A 19 -2.18 13.64 10.14
C ALA A 19 -2.71 13.12 11.48
N ARG A 20 -2.70 13.96 12.53
CA ARG A 20 -3.24 13.57 13.84
C ARG A 20 -4.76 13.43 13.85
N LEU A 21 -5.49 14.29 13.13
CA LEU A 21 -6.95 14.25 13.09
C LEU A 21 -7.47 12.92 12.54
N PHE A 22 -6.79 12.41 11.51
CA PHE A 22 -7.11 11.16 10.82
C PHE A 22 -6.23 9.98 11.26
N ASP A 23 -5.49 10.13 12.37
CA ASP A 23 -4.65 9.09 12.95
C ASP A 23 -3.61 8.48 11.99
N PHE A 24 -3.13 9.26 11.02
CA PHE A 24 -1.94 8.93 10.24
C PHE A 24 -0.68 9.00 11.11
N GLU A 25 0.24 8.08 10.87
CA GLU A 25 1.55 8.03 11.55
C GLU A 25 2.63 8.85 10.87
N GLY A 26 2.36 9.38 9.68
CA GLY A 26 3.37 10.07 8.92
C GLY A 26 2.82 10.96 7.83
N LEU A 27 3.76 11.67 7.22
CA LEU A 27 3.56 12.60 6.13
C LEU A 27 4.55 12.19 5.02
N ASP A 28 4.05 11.99 3.81
CA ASP A 28 4.86 11.74 2.61
C ASP A 28 4.74 12.94 1.67
N LEU A 29 5.87 13.62 1.43
CA LEU A 29 5.93 14.77 0.54
C LEU A 29 6.09 14.29 -0.90
N TRP A 30 5.02 14.41 -1.67
CA TRP A 30 5.04 14.18 -3.12
C TRP A 30 5.16 15.48 -3.91
N TRP A 31 6.37 16.06 -3.94
CA TRP A 31 6.66 17.26 -4.74
C TRP A 31 7.35 16.87 -6.04
N VAL A 32 6.55 16.38 -6.98
CA VAL A 32 7.01 15.95 -8.30
C VAL A 32 6.52 16.93 -9.35
N ASN A 33 7.47 17.69 -9.89
CA ASN A 33 7.41 18.71 -10.96
C ASN A 33 7.86 20.09 -10.44
N SER A 34 8.77 20.71 -11.19
CA SER A 34 9.40 22.01 -10.92
C SER A 34 10.51 21.98 -9.87
N TYR A 35 11.66 21.44 -10.29
CA TYR A 35 12.93 21.60 -9.57
C TYR A 35 13.71 22.73 -10.23
N SER A 36 13.33 23.97 -9.95
CA SER A 36 14.20 25.10 -10.31
C SER A 36 15.40 25.15 -9.35
N SER A 37 16.41 25.94 -9.71
CA SER A 37 17.49 26.29 -8.77
C SER A 37 17.00 27.06 -7.55
N PHE A 38 15.79 27.64 -7.61
CA PHE A 38 15.15 28.33 -6.48
C PHE A 38 14.35 27.38 -5.58
N ASP A 39 13.88 26.24 -6.09
CA ASP A 39 13.04 25.33 -5.31
C ASP A 39 13.84 24.50 -4.31
N MET A 40 15.04 24.04 -4.69
CA MET A 40 15.85 23.15 -3.84
C MET A 40 16.32 23.76 -2.52
N PRO A 41 16.80 25.03 -2.48
CA PRO A 41 17.08 25.69 -1.20
C PRO A 41 15.83 25.86 -0.34
N ASN A 42 14.66 26.06 -0.96
CA ASN A 42 13.40 26.17 -0.22
C ASN A 42 12.89 24.81 0.30
N LEU A 43 13.15 23.73 -0.44
CA LEU A 43 12.92 22.36 0.03
C LEU A 43 13.78 22.05 1.24
N ASP A 44 15.06 22.40 1.22
CA ASP A 44 15.97 22.23 2.36
C ASP A 44 15.39 22.87 3.64
N ILE A 45 15.06 24.17 3.57
CA ILE A 45 14.46 24.90 4.69
C ILE A 45 13.11 24.29 5.12
N LEU A 46 12.29 23.83 4.15
CA LEU A 46 11.02 23.19 4.45
C LEU A 46 11.24 21.91 5.26
N LEU A 47 12.15 21.02 4.85
CA LEU A 47 12.40 19.75 5.53
C LEU A 47 12.92 19.96 6.96
N GLU A 48 13.87 20.88 7.15
CA GLU A 48 14.38 21.25 8.48
C GLU A 48 13.24 21.70 9.40
N LYS A 49 12.45 22.70 8.96
CA LYS A 49 11.38 23.28 9.78
C LYS A 49 10.23 22.30 10.03
N TRP A 50 9.94 21.42 9.07
CA TRP A 50 8.91 20.41 9.23
C TRP A 50 9.31 19.38 10.28
N GLN A 51 10.57 18.93 10.24
CA GLN A 51 11.08 17.97 11.21
C GLN A 51 11.21 18.55 12.62
N ASP A 52 11.58 19.84 12.74
CA ASP A 52 11.56 20.58 14.01
C ASP A 52 10.15 20.63 14.60
N ALA A 53 9.15 20.99 13.79
CA ALA A 53 7.76 21.09 14.23
C ALA A 53 7.18 19.72 14.63
N ILE A 54 7.46 18.66 13.87
CA ILE A 54 7.08 17.29 14.22
C ILE A 54 7.73 16.87 15.55
N THR A 55 9.01 17.21 15.75
CA THR A 55 9.72 16.90 17.01
C THR A 55 9.13 17.65 18.20
N LEU A 56 8.77 18.92 18.01
CA LEU A 56 8.14 19.75 19.03
C LEU A 56 6.73 19.22 19.38
N GLU A 57 5.92 18.86 18.39
CA GLU A 57 4.59 18.28 18.61
C GLU A 57 4.66 16.95 19.36
N ALA A 58 5.61 16.08 19.01
CA ALA A 58 5.81 14.81 19.71
C ALA A 58 6.22 15.00 21.17
N ARG A 59 7.07 16.01 21.48
CA ARG A 59 7.45 16.34 22.88
C ARG A 59 6.28 16.88 23.71
N ASN A 60 5.36 17.59 23.05
CA ASN A 60 4.20 18.19 23.70
C ASN A 60 2.99 17.25 23.76
N SER A 61 3.11 16.03 23.25
CA SER A 61 2.06 15.02 23.26
C SER A 61 2.56 13.71 23.87
N THR A 62 1.66 12.77 24.11
CA THR A 62 2.01 11.38 24.46
C THR A 62 2.16 10.49 23.22
N ARG A 63 2.02 11.06 22.01
CA ARG A 63 2.04 10.31 20.75
C ARG A 63 3.48 10.14 20.24
N SER A 64 3.71 9.04 19.53
CA SER A 64 4.95 8.84 18.78
C SER A 64 5.16 9.95 17.75
N LYS A 65 6.43 10.28 17.49
CA LYS A 65 6.81 11.24 16.46
C LYS A 65 6.28 10.80 15.09
N LEU A 66 5.69 11.73 14.33
CA LEU A 66 5.27 11.44 12.95
C LEU A 66 6.48 11.07 12.09
N ILE A 67 6.31 10.08 11.22
CA ILE A 67 7.26 9.70 10.18
C ILE A 67 7.22 10.78 9.10
N LEU A 68 8.38 11.22 8.61
CA LEU A 68 8.47 12.18 7.51
C LEU A 68 9.24 11.56 6.35
N THR A 69 8.58 11.45 5.20
CA THR A 69 9.12 10.81 3.99
C THR A 69 8.89 11.71 2.78
N ALA A 70 9.59 11.41 1.69
CA ALA A 70 9.36 12.10 0.42
C ALA A 70 9.64 11.18 -0.76
N GLU A 71 8.87 11.34 -1.82
CA GLU A 71 9.17 10.74 -3.11
C GLU A 71 10.08 11.66 -3.93
N VAL A 72 11.18 11.09 -4.41
CA VAL A 72 12.27 11.81 -5.08
C VAL A 72 12.52 11.23 -6.47
N ASN A 73 13.15 12.01 -7.33
CA ASN A 73 13.55 11.51 -8.66
C ASN A 73 14.51 10.32 -8.56
N TYR A 74 14.62 9.58 -9.66
CA TYR A 74 15.56 8.48 -9.78
C TYR A 74 17.02 8.88 -9.48
N SER A 75 17.38 10.14 -9.73
CA SER A 75 18.71 10.69 -9.50
C SER A 75 18.64 11.93 -8.61
N PRO A 76 19.60 12.14 -7.69
CA PRO A 76 19.71 13.35 -6.89
C PRO A 76 20.14 14.57 -7.71
N SER A 77 20.70 14.35 -8.90
CA SER A 77 21.14 15.40 -9.83
C SER A 77 20.29 15.36 -11.09
N LYS A 78 19.32 16.28 -11.21
CA LYS A 78 18.54 16.48 -12.43
C LYS A 78 18.57 17.97 -12.78
N HIS A 79 19.33 18.33 -13.80
CA HIS A 79 19.47 19.72 -14.25
C HIS A 79 18.08 20.39 -14.37
N PRO A 80 17.86 21.60 -13.82
CA PRO A 80 18.87 22.59 -13.41
C PRO A 80 19.30 22.57 -11.93
N SER A 81 18.83 21.64 -11.09
CA SER A 81 19.18 21.65 -9.66
C SER A 81 19.39 20.27 -9.04
N ASN A 82 20.13 20.25 -7.94
CA ASN A 82 20.40 19.03 -7.17
C ASN A 82 19.52 19.00 -5.93
N PHE A 83 19.03 17.82 -5.57
CA PHE A 83 18.37 17.62 -4.29
C PHE A 83 19.32 17.93 -3.12
N PRO A 84 18.81 18.50 -2.01
CA PRO A 84 19.61 18.74 -0.81
C PRO A 84 19.82 17.42 -0.04
N VAL A 85 20.73 16.58 -0.53
CA VAL A 85 20.93 15.20 -0.03
C VAL A 85 21.27 15.17 1.46
N GLU A 86 22.09 16.11 1.94
CA GLU A 86 22.43 16.22 3.37
C GLU A 86 21.19 16.52 4.22
N SER A 87 20.35 17.47 3.80
CA SER A 87 19.10 17.80 4.47
C SER A 87 18.11 16.65 4.46
N ILE A 88 17.96 15.96 3.32
CA ILE A 88 17.15 14.74 3.19
C ILE A 88 17.64 13.69 4.19
N GLN A 89 18.95 13.47 4.27
CA GLN A 89 19.54 12.51 5.21
C GLN A 89 19.30 12.91 6.66
N GLN A 90 19.30 14.20 7.01
CA GLN A 90 19.11 14.66 8.39
C GLN A 90 17.64 14.66 8.81
N HIS A 91 16.73 15.06 7.91
CA HIS A 91 15.37 15.44 8.27
C HIS A 91 14.30 14.40 7.90
N LEU A 92 14.51 13.58 6.87
CA LEU A 92 13.57 12.53 6.48
C LEU A 92 13.92 11.19 7.13
N ASP A 93 12.90 10.39 7.46
CA ASP A 93 13.09 9.00 7.89
C ASP A 93 13.66 8.16 6.74
N TRP A 94 13.08 8.28 5.53
CA TRP A 94 13.56 7.71 4.28
C TRP A 94 12.98 8.44 3.06
N VAL A 95 13.44 8.06 1.86
CA VAL A 95 12.89 8.53 0.58
C VAL A 95 12.42 7.39 -0.30
N HIS A 96 11.35 7.64 -1.03
CA HIS A 96 10.83 6.80 -2.09
C HIS A 96 11.51 7.19 -3.41
N VAL A 97 12.48 6.40 -3.87
CA VAL A 97 13.22 6.71 -5.11
C VAL A 97 12.43 6.20 -6.31
N ARG A 98 11.94 7.13 -7.13
CA ARG A 98 11.20 6.81 -8.37
C ARG A 98 12.07 6.08 -9.37
N ARG A 99 11.41 5.37 -10.29
CA ARG A 99 12.06 4.87 -11.50
C ARG A 99 12.53 6.03 -12.39
N CYS A 100 13.40 5.72 -13.33
CA CYS A 100 13.77 6.67 -14.36
C CYS A 100 12.57 6.99 -15.27
N ASP A 101 12.30 8.28 -15.45
CA ASP A 101 11.24 8.77 -16.33
C ASP A 101 11.76 9.12 -17.74
N ASP A 102 13.08 9.20 -17.92
CA ASP A 102 13.71 9.60 -19.20
C ASP A 102 13.50 8.54 -20.30
N LEU A 103 13.00 7.35 -19.96
CA LEU A 103 12.64 6.26 -20.89
C LEU A 103 11.13 6.14 -21.10
N LEU A 104 10.33 6.99 -20.45
CA LEU A 104 8.90 6.97 -20.69
C LEU A 104 8.54 7.74 -21.95
N PRO A 105 7.51 7.24 -22.67
CA PRO A 105 6.92 7.94 -23.79
C PRO A 105 6.37 9.33 -23.49
N ASP A 106 5.96 9.60 -22.24
CA ASP A 106 5.48 10.92 -21.78
C ASP A 106 6.55 12.02 -21.95
N PHE A 107 7.83 11.64 -22.15
CA PHE A 107 8.96 12.56 -22.27
C PHE A 107 9.71 12.50 -23.62
N GLY A 108 9.26 11.70 -24.60
CA GLY A 108 9.87 11.68 -25.93
C GLY A 108 9.67 10.39 -26.71
N TRP A 109 9.43 10.54 -28.02
CA TRP A 109 9.19 9.50 -29.02
C TRP A 109 10.38 8.52 -29.11
N THR A 110 10.23 7.31 -28.60
CA THR A 110 11.16 6.23 -28.91
C THR A 110 10.66 5.48 -30.14
N ASN A 111 11.40 5.59 -31.25
CA ASN A 111 11.18 4.77 -32.45
C ASN A 111 11.63 3.31 -32.24
N PHE A 112 11.79 2.90 -30.98
CA PHE A 112 12.26 1.59 -30.57
C PHE A 112 11.58 1.19 -29.26
N THR A 113 11.29 -0.09 -29.08
CA THR A 113 10.85 -0.64 -27.80
C THR A 113 11.93 -0.42 -26.74
N VAL A 114 11.54 -0.07 -25.51
CA VAL A 114 12.46 0.10 -24.38
C VAL A 114 11.95 -0.64 -23.14
N ALA A 115 12.81 -0.79 -22.15
CA ALA A 115 12.47 -1.34 -20.84
C ALA A 115 12.43 -0.23 -19.78
N PRO A 116 11.34 0.56 -19.68
CA PRO A 116 11.30 1.74 -18.80
C PRO A 116 11.26 1.41 -17.30
N MET A 117 11.08 0.14 -16.95
CA MET A 117 11.09 -0.37 -15.57
C MET A 117 12.39 -1.11 -15.24
N ALA A 118 13.42 -1.05 -16.10
CA ALA A 118 14.57 -1.92 -15.96
C ALA A 118 15.36 -1.73 -14.65
N LEU A 119 15.68 -2.85 -14.00
CA LEU A 119 16.60 -2.84 -12.85
C LEU A 119 18.01 -2.48 -13.32
N TYR A 120 18.44 -3.10 -14.41
CA TYR A 120 19.74 -2.89 -15.03
C TYR A 120 19.58 -2.43 -16.47
N ASN A 121 20.59 -1.75 -16.99
CA ASN A 121 20.71 -1.48 -18.42
C ASN A 121 22.14 -1.81 -18.87
N PRO A 122 22.33 -2.69 -19.87
CA PRO A 122 23.65 -2.98 -20.42
C PRO A 122 24.38 -1.74 -20.94
N SER A 123 23.62 -0.73 -21.39
CA SER A 123 24.19 0.57 -21.73
C SER A 123 24.32 1.44 -20.49
N SER A 124 25.54 1.78 -20.10
CA SER A 124 25.82 2.64 -18.95
C SER A 124 25.33 4.09 -19.12
N THR A 125 24.97 4.49 -20.35
CA THR A 125 24.46 5.83 -20.68
C THR A 125 22.93 5.92 -20.58
N VAL A 126 22.25 4.78 -20.48
CA VAL A 126 20.79 4.72 -20.43
C VAL A 126 20.39 4.44 -18.98
N CYS A 127 19.46 5.23 -18.44
CA CYS A 127 19.10 5.13 -17.04
C CYS A 127 18.43 3.79 -16.69
N SER A 128 18.59 3.39 -15.42
CA SER A 128 18.00 2.19 -14.81
C SER A 128 17.80 2.42 -13.31
N THR A 129 17.03 1.54 -12.66
CA THR A 129 16.84 1.61 -11.20
C THR A 129 18.15 1.48 -10.43
N ASP A 130 19.04 0.56 -10.83
CA ASP A 130 20.36 0.39 -10.20
C ASP A 130 21.24 1.64 -10.34
N LEU A 131 21.23 2.28 -11.51
CA LEU A 131 21.98 3.53 -11.72
C LEU A 131 21.49 4.64 -10.79
N GLY A 132 20.17 4.80 -10.66
CA GLY A 132 19.56 5.80 -9.78
C GLY A 132 19.89 5.59 -8.31
N ILE A 133 19.75 4.35 -7.82
CA ILE A 133 20.08 3.99 -6.44
C ILE A 133 21.57 4.23 -6.14
N LYS A 134 22.46 3.82 -7.06
CA LYS A 134 23.89 4.11 -6.94
C LYS A 134 24.18 5.61 -6.92
N ALA A 135 23.46 6.42 -7.69
CA ALA A 135 23.63 7.87 -7.70
C ALA A 135 23.26 8.50 -6.34
N TRP A 136 22.15 8.08 -5.74
CA TRP A 136 21.75 8.53 -4.39
C TRP A 136 22.75 8.13 -3.30
N ILE A 137 23.22 6.87 -3.32
CA ILE A 137 24.23 6.39 -2.37
C ILE A 137 25.54 7.16 -2.55
N LYS A 138 26.00 7.36 -3.80
CA LYS A 138 27.20 8.13 -4.12
C LYS A 138 27.09 9.59 -3.66
N ALA A 139 25.89 10.16 -3.67
CA ALA A 139 25.65 11.52 -3.20
C ALA A 139 25.59 11.65 -1.66
N GLY A 140 25.68 10.54 -0.92
CA GLY A 140 25.81 10.52 0.54
C GLY A 140 24.61 9.91 1.28
N LEU A 141 23.51 9.58 0.59
CA LEU A 141 22.34 9.02 1.26
C LEU A 141 22.57 7.55 1.66
N PRO A 142 22.41 7.17 2.94
CA PRO A 142 22.58 5.78 3.35
C PRO A 142 21.56 4.86 2.68
N ALA A 143 21.99 3.65 2.29
CA ALA A 143 21.12 2.63 1.67
C ALA A 143 19.84 2.36 2.50
N LYS A 144 19.98 2.28 3.83
CA LYS A 144 18.88 2.13 4.79
C LYS A 144 17.89 3.30 4.89
N LYS A 145 18.05 4.35 4.08
CA LYS A 145 17.10 5.46 3.90
C LYS A 145 16.48 5.49 2.50
N ILE A 146 16.76 4.49 1.67
CA ILE A 146 16.25 4.39 0.30
C ILE A 146 15.20 3.28 0.26
N VAL A 147 14.02 3.63 -0.24
CA VAL A 147 12.93 2.69 -0.55
C VAL A 147 12.74 2.68 -2.06
N MET A 148 12.94 1.52 -2.67
CA MET A 148 12.96 1.35 -4.13
C MET A 148 11.56 1.21 -4.73
N PHE A 149 11.32 1.87 -5.86
CA PHE A 149 10.06 1.77 -6.59
C PHE A 149 9.85 0.44 -7.33
N LEU A 150 8.65 -0.12 -7.22
CA LEU A 150 8.14 -1.25 -8.00
C LEU A 150 6.88 -0.83 -8.79
N PRO A 151 6.92 -0.82 -10.13
CA PRO A 151 5.77 -0.48 -10.97
C PRO A 151 4.84 -1.67 -11.20
N TYR A 152 3.56 -1.52 -10.87
CA TYR A 152 2.51 -2.50 -11.22
C TYR A 152 1.79 -2.11 -12.52
N PHE A 153 2.56 -1.63 -13.49
CA PHE A 153 2.09 -1.27 -14.81
C PHE A 153 3.18 -1.50 -15.85
N GLY A 154 2.77 -1.51 -17.10
CA GLY A 154 3.67 -1.60 -18.25
C GLY A 154 3.59 -0.41 -19.18
N ALA A 155 4.31 -0.53 -20.29
CA ALA A 155 4.27 0.39 -21.41
C ALA A 155 4.19 -0.41 -22.72
N ALA A 156 3.46 0.13 -23.69
CA ALA A 156 3.14 -0.54 -24.95
C ALA A 156 3.67 0.22 -26.17
N TRP A 157 4.17 -0.52 -27.15
CA TRP A 157 4.67 -0.04 -28.43
C TRP A 157 4.02 -0.79 -29.58
N THR A 158 3.95 -0.12 -30.73
CA THR A 158 3.61 -0.75 -32.02
C THR A 158 4.89 -1.02 -32.80
N LEU A 159 5.25 -2.29 -32.95
CA LEU A 159 6.41 -2.75 -33.73
C LEU A 159 6.25 -2.45 -35.21
N VAL A 160 7.35 -2.05 -35.86
CA VAL A 160 7.44 -1.96 -37.32
C VAL A 160 7.38 -3.37 -37.95
N ASN A 161 8.07 -4.33 -37.32
CA ASN A 161 8.11 -5.71 -37.78
C ASN A 161 7.98 -6.66 -36.57
N PRO A 162 6.90 -7.43 -36.44
CA PRO A 162 6.68 -8.30 -35.28
C PRO A 162 7.69 -9.45 -35.16
N LYS A 163 8.47 -9.73 -36.21
CA LYS A 163 9.58 -10.70 -36.15
C LYS A 163 10.83 -10.15 -35.46
N VAL A 164 10.91 -8.83 -35.27
CA VAL A 164 11.97 -8.15 -34.52
C VAL A 164 11.30 -7.56 -33.28
N ASN A 165 11.38 -8.27 -32.16
CA ASN A 165 10.52 -8.01 -30.99
C ASN A 165 11.26 -8.09 -29.63
N GLY A 166 12.59 -7.99 -29.64
CA GLY A 166 13.37 -7.79 -28.42
C GLY A 166 13.37 -6.32 -27.99
N ILE A 167 13.88 -6.05 -26.80
CA ILE A 167 14.15 -4.68 -26.34
C ILE A 167 15.11 -4.00 -27.35
N GLY A 168 14.79 -2.76 -27.76
CA GLY A 168 15.48 -2.05 -28.84
C GLY A 168 14.95 -2.32 -30.24
N ALA A 169 13.88 -3.11 -30.42
CA ALA A 169 13.26 -3.33 -31.72
C ALA A 169 12.58 -2.07 -32.28
N PRO A 170 12.62 -1.80 -33.61
CA PRO A 170 11.96 -0.64 -34.21
C PRO A 170 10.44 -0.60 -33.98
N ALA A 171 9.94 0.57 -33.59
CA ALA A 171 8.53 0.84 -33.29
C ALA A 171 8.05 2.17 -33.92
N THR A 172 6.78 2.24 -34.32
CA THR A 172 6.19 3.40 -35.01
C THR A 172 5.50 4.39 -34.08
N SER A 173 4.99 3.91 -32.95
CA SER A 173 4.35 4.73 -31.93
C SER A 173 4.37 4.03 -30.57
N VAL A 174 4.21 4.83 -29.53
CA VAL A 174 3.84 4.36 -28.21
C VAL A 174 2.32 4.30 -28.19
N ALA A 175 1.77 3.12 -27.87
CA ALA A 175 0.34 2.88 -27.90
C ALA A 175 -0.35 3.27 -26.57
N ASP A 176 0.31 3.01 -25.43
CA ASP A 176 -0.24 3.29 -24.09
C ASP A 176 0.90 3.31 -23.05
N VAL A 177 0.84 4.26 -22.11
CA VAL A 177 1.78 4.39 -20.99
C VAL A 177 1.00 4.14 -19.71
N LYS A 178 1.47 3.20 -18.88
CA LYS A 178 0.86 2.80 -17.61
C LYS A 178 -0.36 1.88 -17.75
N THR A 179 -0.34 0.96 -18.71
CA THR A 179 -1.30 -0.15 -18.75
C THR A 179 -1.17 -0.98 -17.47
N LYS A 180 -2.27 -1.18 -16.74
CA LYS A 180 -2.27 -1.83 -15.41
C LYS A 180 -1.83 -3.29 -15.53
N TYR A 181 -1.05 -3.79 -14.57
CA TYR A 181 -0.57 -5.18 -14.62
C TYR A 181 -1.70 -6.20 -14.80
N LYS A 182 -2.82 -6.06 -14.09
CA LYS A 182 -3.98 -6.97 -14.26
C LYS A 182 -4.56 -6.99 -15.67
N ASP A 183 -4.56 -5.85 -16.36
CA ASP A 183 -5.06 -5.75 -17.73
C ASP A 183 -4.07 -6.40 -18.71
N ILE A 184 -2.76 -6.20 -18.48
CA ILE A 184 -1.66 -6.85 -19.21
C ILE A 184 -1.75 -8.37 -19.04
N LYS A 185 -1.93 -8.86 -17.81
CA LYS A 185 -2.03 -10.27 -17.47
C LYS A 185 -3.24 -10.94 -18.10
N ASN A 186 -4.40 -10.30 -18.01
CA ASN A 186 -5.61 -10.77 -18.69
C ASN A 186 -5.38 -10.86 -20.20
N ASN A 187 -4.74 -9.85 -20.80
CA ASN A 187 -4.47 -9.82 -22.23
C ASN A 187 -3.58 -10.99 -22.69
N PHE A 188 -2.41 -11.19 -22.08
CA PHE A 188 -1.53 -12.27 -22.53
C PHE A 188 -2.11 -13.67 -22.24
N ASN A 189 -2.92 -13.82 -21.18
CA ASN A 189 -3.59 -15.08 -20.86
C ASN A 189 -4.68 -15.42 -21.89
N LEU A 190 -5.57 -14.47 -22.18
CA LEU A 190 -6.66 -14.66 -23.16
C LEU A 190 -6.11 -14.98 -24.56
N ASN A 191 -5.02 -14.33 -24.94
CA ASN A 191 -4.39 -14.50 -26.25
C ASN A 191 -3.33 -15.60 -26.29
N ARG A 192 -3.08 -16.30 -25.17
CA ARG A 192 -2.01 -17.32 -25.02
C ARG A 192 -0.65 -16.80 -25.52
N ALA A 193 -0.37 -15.52 -25.28
CA ALA A 193 0.87 -14.90 -25.71
C ALA A 193 2.03 -15.40 -24.84
N LYS A 194 3.19 -15.65 -25.47
CA LYS A 194 4.39 -16.05 -24.74
C LYS A 194 5.04 -14.84 -24.08
N VAL A 195 5.01 -14.81 -22.76
CA VAL A 195 5.77 -13.84 -21.96
C VAL A 195 7.24 -14.25 -21.93
N THR A 196 8.12 -13.28 -22.15
CA THR A 196 9.58 -13.43 -22.12
C THR A 196 10.13 -12.61 -20.96
N PHE A 197 10.93 -13.24 -20.09
CA PHE A 197 11.72 -12.55 -19.08
C PHE A 197 13.13 -12.25 -19.62
N ASP A 198 13.52 -10.97 -19.61
CA ASP A 198 14.87 -10.56 -19.98
C ASP A 198 15.72 -10.37 -18.72
N LYS A 199 16.69 -11.27 -18.52
CA LYS A 199 17.59 -11.26 -17.36
C LYS A 199 18.58 -10.09 -17.34
N ASN A 200 18.88 -9.48 -18.49
CA ASN A 200 19.84 -8.37 -18.58
C ASN A 200 19.22 -7.07 -18.11
N TYR A 201 17.90 -6.92 -18.28
CA TYR A 201 17.13 -5.75 -17.83
C TYR A 201 16.32 -6.01 -16.56
N VAL A 202 16.01 -7.28 -16.26
CA VAL A 202 15.10 -7.74 -15.19
C VAL A 202 13.70 -7.15 -15.39
N VAL A 203 13.13 -7.44 -16.56
CA VAL A 203 11.81 -6.98 -17.03
C VAL A 203 11.17 -8.08 -17.85
N ASN A 204 9.84 -8.13 -17.85
CA ASN A 204 9.04 -9.02 -18.68
C ASN A 204 8.52 -8.27 -19.90
N TYR A 205 8.38 -8.95 -21.02
CA TYR A 205 7.64 -8.43 -22.17
C TYR A 205 6.95 -9.54 -22.95
N PHE A 206 5.93 -9.19 -23.72
CA PHE A 206 5.35 -10.09 -24.72
C PHE A 206 5.00 -9.35 -26.00
N THR A 207 4.74 -10.12 -27.06
CA THR A 207 4.36 -9.60 -28.37
C THR A 207 3.10 -10.29 -28.86
N MET A 208 2.16 -9.52 -29.40
CA MET A 208 0.93 -10.00 -30.00
C MET A 208 0.65 -9.20 -31.28
N GLY A 209 0.76 -9.84 -32.44
CA GLY A 209 0.79 -9.11 -33.70
C GLY A 209 1.91 -8.06 -33.67
N THR A 210 1.60 -6.81 -33.97
CA THR A 210 2.53 -5.68 -33.85
C THR A 210 2.57 -5.05 -32.46
N SER A 211 1.70 -5.44 -31.52
CA SER A 211 1.72 -4.91 -30.16
C SER A 211 2.85 -5.55 -29.35
N TRP A 212 3.65 -4.72 -28.68
CA TRP A 212 4.71 -5.14 -27.78
C TRP A 212 4.54 -4.43 -26.44
N ILE A 213 4.58 -5.17 -25.33
CA ILE A 213 4.32 -4.61 -24.01
C ILE A 213 5.44 -5.05 -23.06
N ALA A 214 6.11 -4.10 -22.41
CA ALA A 214 7.04 -4.33 -21.31
C ALA A 214 6.41 -4.00 -19.97
N PHE A 215 6.66 -4.84 -18.96
CA PHE A 215 6.06 -4.76 -17.64
C PHE A 215 6.88 -5.56 -16.62
N ASP A 216 6.54 -5.46 -15.34
CA ASP A 216 7.04 -6.38 -14.32
C ASP A 216 6.04 -7.49 -14.04
N ASP A 217 6.51 -8.74 -14.03
CA ASP A 217 5.76 -9.91 -13.60
C ASP A 217 6.39 -10.50 -12.33
N VAL A 218 5.81 -11.59 -11.82
CA VAL A 218 6.26 -12.27 -10.57
C VAL A 218 7.78 -12.45 -10.51
N GLU A 219 8.40 -12.96 -11.58
CA GLU A 219 9.85 -13.21 -11.62
C GLU A 219 10.67 -11.91 -11.50
N SER A 220 10.31 -10.84 -12.22
CA SER A 220 11.06 -9.58 -12.15
C SER A 220 10.86 -8.87 -10.82
N ILE A 221 9.66 -8.93 -10.23
CA ILE A 221 9.38 -8.41 -8.90
C ILE A 221 10.25 -9.11 -7.84
N GLN A 222 10.28 -10.44 -7.82
CA GLN A 222 11.11 -11.20 -6.87
C GLN A 222 12.61 -10.86 -7.00
N LYS A 223 13.11 -10.73 -8.24
CA LYS A 223 14.51 -10.33 -8.50
C LYS A 223 14.81 -8.91 -8.02
N LYS A 224 13.87 -7.97 -8.18
CA LYS A 224 14.02 -6.60 -7.69
C LYS A 224 13.97 -6.53 -6.17
N VAL A 225 13.07 -7.26 -5.52
CA VAL A 225 13.05 -7.36 -4.06
C VAL A 225 14.36 -7.97 -3.53
N SER A 226 14.86 -9.04 -4.17
CA SER A 226 16.16 -9.63 -3.84
C SER A 226 17.29 -8.60 -3.96
N TYR A 227 17.30 -7.81 -5.03
CA TYR A 227 18.26 -6.71 -5.19
C TYR A 227 18.18 -5.68 -4.05
N ALA A 228 16.98 -5.26 -3.63
CA ALA A 228 16.83 -4.30 -2.54
C ALA A 228 17.42 -4.86 -1.23
N LYS A 229 17.18 -6.15 -0.93
CA LYS A 229 17.76 -6.86 0.21
C LYS A 229 19.28 -6.94 0.11
N GLU A 230 19.82 -7.37 -1.03
CA GLU A 230 21.27 -7.47 -1.27
C GLU A 230 22.00 -6.12 -1.16
N LYS A 231 21.36 -5.02 -1.55
CA LYS A 231 21.91 -3.66 -1.43
C LYS A 231 21.72 -3.04 -0.05
N GLY A 232 21.05 -3.73 0.88
CA GLY A 232 20.76 -3.19 2.21
C GLY A 232 19.88 -1.94 2.15
N LEU A 233 18.99 -1.86 1.16
CA LEU A 233 17.99 -0.80 1.08
C LEU A 233 17.00 -0.95 2.24
N LEU A 234 16.28 0.12 2.57
CA LEU A 234 15.25 0.04 3.61
C LEU A 234 14.09 -0.86 3.19
N GLY A 235 13.76 -0.88 1.91
CA GLY A 235 12.69 -1.71 1.36
C GLY A 235 12.29 -1.29 -0.04
N TYR A 236 11.03 -1.51 -0.38
CA TYR A 236 10.43 -1.13 -1.64
C TYR A 236 9.03 -0.53 -1.43
N PHE A 237 8.52 0.19 -2.42
CA PHE A 237 7.14 0.68 -2.47
C PHE A 237 6.54 0.44 -3.86
N VAL A 238 5.22 0.32 -3.94
CA VAL A 238 4.52 -0.09 -5.17
C VAL A 238 3.65 1.04 -5.71
N TRP A 239 3.65 1.22 -7.03
CA TRP A 239 2.70 2.10 -7.71
C TRP A 239 1.97 1.35 -8.84
N GLN A 240 0.68 1.08 -8.71
CA GLN A 240 -0.06 1.17 -7.45
C GLN A 240 -0.79 -0.12 -7.17
N VAL A 241 -1.06 -0.36 -5.89
CA VAL A 241 -1.64 -1.60 -5.37
C VAL A 241 -2.86 -2.06 -6.20
N ALA A 242 -3.74 -1.14 -6.57
CA ALA A 242 -4.96 -1.44 -7.34
C ALA A 242 -4.74 -1.96 -8.78
N TYR A 243 -3.50 -1.90 -9.28
CA TYR A 243 -3.13 -2.39 -10.61
C TYR A 243 -2.66 -3.85 -10.59
N ASP A 244 -2.40 -4.39 -9.40
CA ASP A 244 -2.07 -5.80 -9.21
C ASP A 244 -3.26 -6.71 -9.60
N ASP A 245 -2.98 -7.96 -9.94
CA ASP A 245 -3.99 -8.98 -10.21
C ASP A 245 -4.11 -9.89 -8.99
N ASN A 246 -5.16 -9.68 -8.19
CA ASN A 246 -5.42 -10.47 -6.98
C ASN A 246 -4.20 -10.59 -6.05
N TRP A 247 -3.48 -9.47 -5.87
CA TRP A 247 -2.30 -9.36 -5.00
C TRP A 247 -1.10 -10.22 -5.41
N VAL A 248 -1.08 -10.78 -6.63
CA VAL A 248 -0.03 -11.74 -7.03
C VAL A 248 1.37 -11.12 -7.01
N LEU A 249 1.52 -9.87 -7.46
CA LEU A 249 2.82 -9.20 -7.41
C LEU A 249 3.18 -8.80 -5.99
N SER A 250 2.19 -8.37 -5.20
CA SER A 250 2.37 -7.98 -3.79
C SER A 250 2.81 -9.16 -2.93
N GLN A 251 2.22 -10.34 -3.13
CA GLN A 251 2.63 -11.58 -2.48
C GLN A 251 4.03 -12.00 -2.93
N ALA A 252 4.31 -11.90 -4.24
CA ALA A 252 5.64 -12.19 -4.77
C ALA A 252 6.72 -11.25 -4.22
N ALA A 253 6.38 -10.00 -3.91
CA ALA A 253 7.29 -9.02 -3.31
C ALA A 253 7.50 -9.27 -1.80
N ALA A 254 6.45 -9.69 -1.09
CA ALA A 254 6.48 -9.87 0.36
C ALA A 254 7.43 -10.98 0.84
N ASP A 255 7.79 -11.92 -0.04
CA ASP A 255 8.43 -13.21 0.25
C ASP A 255 7.62 -14.02 1.30
N ASP A 256 7.04 -15.15 0.86
CA ASP A 256 6.33 -16.08 1.73
C ASP A 256 7.28 -16.62 2.82
N LEU A 257 7.19 -16.11 4.05
CA LEU A 257 6.74 -16.91 5.20
C LEU A 257 6.78 -16.16 6.54
N GLU A 258 7.73 -15.26 6.77
CA GLU A 258 7.90 -14.57 8.06
C GLU A 258 8.98 -13.50 7.88
N ALA A 259 8.63 -12.23 8.10
CA ALA A 259 9.62 -11.16 8.16
C ALA A 259 9.81 -10.74 9.61
N ASN A 260 11.06 -10.66 10.06
CA ASN A 260 11.41 -10.18 11.39
C ASN A 260 12.03 -8.79 11.26
N THR A 261 11.58 -7.86 12.10
CA THR A 261 12.16 -6.52 12.20
C THR A 261 12.44 -6.16 13.65
N GLU A 262 13.58 -5.52 13.89
CA GLU A 262 13.93 -4.96 15.21
C GLU A 262 13.18 -3.65 15.50
N ARG A 263 12.69 -2.96 14.45
CA ARG A 263 11.95 -1.71 14.57
C ARG A 263 10.47 -1.94 14.27
N ILE A 264 9.62 -1.75 15.28
CA ILE A 264 8.17 -1.76 15.13
C ILE A 264 7.71 -0.38 14.65
N VAL A 265 7.00 -0.36 13.54
CA VAL A 265 6.38 0.82 12.93
C VAL A 265 4.98 0.44 12.46
N GLY A 266 3.96 1.22 12.80
CA GLY A 266 2.58 0.97 12.39
C GLY A 266 1.57 1.59 13.36
N THR A 267 0.40 1.97 12.82
CA THR A 267 -0.64 2.68 13.55
C THR A 267 -1.08 1.94 14.79
N HIS A 268 -0.94 2.57 15.96
CA HIS A 268 -1.39 2.01 17.22
C HIS A 268 -2.84 1.50 17.12
N GLY A 269 -3.07 0.26 17.57
CA GLY A 269 -4.35 -0.44 17.45
C GLY A 269 -4.52 -1.26 16.18
N TYR A 270 -3.85 -0.89 15.07
CA TYR A 270 -3.78 -1.72 13.84
C TYR A 270 -2.59 -2.68 13.87
N VAL A 271 -1.57 -2.41 14.69
CA VAL A 271 -0.43 -3.31 14.87
C VAL A 271 -0.87 -4.58 15.63
N PRO A 272 -0.73 -5.78 15.04
CA PRO A 272 -1.13 -7.03 15.68
C PRO A 272 -0.14 -7.48 16.78
N PRO A 273 -0.57 -8.37 17.70
CA PRO A 273 0.24 -8.87 18.82
C PRO A 273 1.62 -9.41 18.44
N GLU A 274 1.69 -10.25 17.41
CA GLU A 274 2.93 -10.89 16.99
C GLU A 274 3.95 -9.85 16.49
N TYR A 275 3.48 -8.81 15.83
CA TYR A 275 4.33 -7.72 15.36
C TYR A 275 4.75 -6.83 16.54
N ALA A 276 3.78 -6.37 17.34
CA ALA A 276 4.05 -5.50 18.49
C ALA A 276 5.01 -6.11 19.53
N ARG A 277 4.88 -7.41 19.81
CA ARG A 277 5.62 -8.09 20.89
C ARG A 277 6.94 -8.70 20.42
N ARG A 278 7.02 -9.15 19.16
CA ARG A 278 8.14 -9.97 18.67
C ARG A 278 8.77 -9.45 17.38
N GLY A 279 8.23 -8.40 16.76
CA GLY A 279 8.72 -7.92 15.48
C GLY A 279 8.40 -8.84 14.31
N ILE A 280 7.45 -9.77 14.49
CA ILE A 280 7.06 -10.74 13.48
C ILE A 280 5.95 -10.16 12.63
N TYR A 281 6.19 -10.07 11.32
CA TYR A 281 5.21 -9.68 10.33
C TYR A 281 4.81 -10.88 9.46
N LEU A 282 3.50 -11.12 9.36
CA LEU A 282 2.87 -12.22 8.63
C LEU A 282 1.76 -11.68 7.71
N THR A 283 1.33 -12.45 6.73
CA THR A 283 0.09 -12.14 5.98
C THR A 283 -1.13 -12.03 6.91
N LYS A 284 -1.13 -12.77 8.03
CA LYS A 284 -2.16 -12.66 9.09
C LYS A 284 -2.10 -11.35 9.88
N SER A 285 -1.00 -10.61 9.81
CA SER A 285 -0.88 -9.27 10.37
C SER A 285 -1.70 -8.25 9.57
N ASP A 286 -1.77 -8.41 8.24
CA ASP A 286 -2.65 -7.59 7.39
C ASP A 286 -4.12 -7.91 7.62
N VAL A 287 -4.46 -9.19 7.82
CA VAL A 287 -5.84 -9.61 8.16
C VAL A 287 -6.29 -8.94 9.45
N TYR A 288 -5.44 -8.90 10.47
CA TYR A 288 -5.74 -8.19 11.72
C TYR A 288 -6.00 -6.69 11.47
N SER A 289 -5.08 -6.03 10.77
CA SER A 289 -5.19 -4.60 10.44
C SER A 289 -6.47 -4.29 9.66
N PHE A 290 -6.84 -5.17 8.71
CA PHE A 290 -8.10 -5.10 7.99
C PHE A 290 -9.31 -5.25 8.91
N GLY A 291 -9.28 -6.18 9.86
CA GLY A 291 -10.35 -6.35 10.85
C GLY A 291 -10.58 -5.09 11.67
N VAL A 292 -9.50 -4.45 12.14
CA VAL A 292 -9.57 -3.17 12.88
C VAL A 292 -10.15 -2.06 12.00
N LEU A 293 -9.72 -1.96 10.74
CA LEU A 293 -10.26 -1.00 9.78
C LEU A 293 -11.76 -1.24 9.53
N LEU A 294 -12.17 -2.49 9.36
CA LEU A 294 -13.57 -2.84 9.14
C LEU A 294 -14.43 -2.48 10.36
N LEU A 295 -13.96 -2.74 11.58
CA LEU A 295 -14.63 -2.29 12.81
C LEU A 295 -14.78 -0.77 12.85
N GLN A 296 -13.74 -0.02 12.47
CA GLN A 296 -13.80 1.44 12.41
C GLN A 296 -14.81 1.93 11.35
N ILE A 297 -14.83 1.32 10.16
CA ILE A 297 -15.75 1.71 9.07
C ILE A 297 -17.20 1.49 9.48
N ILE A 298 -17.53 0.31 10.03
CA ILE A 298 -18.93 -0.02 10.35
C ILE A 298 -19.47 0.73 11.57
N SER A 299 -18.59 1.28 12.43
CA SER A 299 -19.01 1.97 13.65
C SER A 299 -18.81 3.49 13.63
N GLY A 300 -18.01 4.01 12.69
CA GLY A 300 -17.57 5.41 12.70
C GLY A 300 -16.69 5.78 13.90
N LYS A 301 -16.22 4.78 14.67
CA LYS A 301 -15.49 4.97 15.94
C LYS A 301 -13.97 4.97 15.71
N LYS A 302 -13.25 5.75 16.52
CA LYS A 302 -11.78 5.85 16.45
C LYS A 302 -11.14 4.75 17.28
N VAL A 303 -10.15 4.08 16.70
CA VAL A 303 -9.36 3.04 17.39
C VAL A 303 -8.59 3.60 18.59
N SER A 304 -8.22 4.89 18.54
CA SER A 304 -7.47 5.61 19.57
C SER A 304 -8.28 5.98 20.82
N ILE A 305 -9.59 5.69 20.85
CA ILE A 305 -10.51 6.04 21.94
C ILE A 305 -10.96 4.75 22.66
N LEU A 306 -11.19 4.86 23.97
CA LEU A 306 -11.80 3.81 24.78
C LEU A 306 -13.32 3.99 24.84
N TYR A 307 -14.04 2.88 24.97
CA TYR A 307 -15.49 2.79 24.89
C TYR A 307 -16.04 1.99 26.08
N GLY A 308 -17.38 1.85 26.13
CA GLY A 308 -18.09 1.14 27.20
C GLY A 308 -18.72 2.10 28.20
N GLU A 309 -19.46 1.56 29.18
CA GLU A 309 -20.16 2.37 30.18
C GLU A 309 -19.19 3.21 31.06
N ASN A 310 -17.96 2.73 31.23
CA ASN A 310 -16.91 3.38 31.99
C ASN A 310 -15.76 3.94 31.11
N ASP A 311 -15.92 3.93 29.78
CA ASP A 311 -14.91 4.33 28.80
C ASP A 311 -13.52 3.66 29.03
N ASP A 312 -13.52 2.36 29.33
CA ASP A 312 -12.34 1.62 29.79
C ASP A 312 -11.91 0.46 28.87
N ILE A 313 -12.70 0.14 27.85
CA ILE A 313 -12.42 -0.98 26.94
C ILE A 313 -12.08 -0.52 25.52
N SER A 314 -11.22 -1.30 24.85
CA SER A 314 -10.80 -1.00 23.48
C SER A 314 -11.97 -1.08 22.48
N LEU A 315 -11.81 -0.50 21.28
CA LEU A 315 -12.80 -0.65 20.21
C LEU A 315 -13.11 -2.12 19.92
N LEU A 316 -12.09 -2.99 19.96
CA LEU A 316 -12.20 -4.41 19.69
C LEU A 316 -13.00 -5.12 20.78
N ASP A 317 -12.69 -4.83 22.05
CA ASP A 317 -13.43 -5.37 23.19
C ASP A 317 -14.88 -4.89 23.22
N TYR A 318 -15.11 -3.62 22.90
CA TYR A 318 -16.46 -3.04 22.83
C TYR A 318 -17.30 -3.71 21.74
N ALA A 319 -16.73 -3.90 20.55
CA ALA A 319 -17.37 -4.63 19.46
C ALA A 319 -17.69 -6.08 19.87
N TYR A 320 -16.72 -6.77 20.49
CA TYR A 320 -16.88 -8.16 20.91
C TYR A 320 -17.94 -8.33 22.00
N LYS A 321 -17.96 -7.43 23.00
CA LYS A 321 -18.95 -7.42 24.08
C LYS A 321 -20.36 -7.23 23.53
N LEU A 322 -20.59 -6.20 22.72
CA LEU A 322 -21.91 -5.97 22.11
C LEU A 322 -22.35 -7.13 21.22
N TRP A 323 -21.44 -7.70 20.45
CA TRP A 323 -21.76 -8.88 19.64
C TRP A 323 -22.14 -10.11 20.50
N LYS A 324 -21.40 -10.38 21.59
CA LYS A 324 -21.69 -11.46 22.55
C LYS A 324 -23.03 -11.29 23.26
N ASP A 325 -23.41 -10.05 23.55
CA ASP A 325 -24.65 -9.70 24.27
C ASP A 325 -25.87 -9.60 23.34
N ASP A 326 -25.75 -10.01 22.07
CA ASP A 326 -26.77 -9.89 21.02
C ASP A 326 -27.21 -8.43 20.75
N LYS A 327 -26.29 -7.49 20.99
CA LYS A 327 -26.44 -6.04 20.80
C LYS A 327 -25.52 -5.49 19.71
N GLY A 328 -25.12 -6.34 18.76
CA GLY A 328 -24.16 -5.96 17.73
C GLY A 328 -24.59 -4.74 16.89
N MET A 329 -25.89 -4.51 16.73
CA MET A 329 -26.42 -3.34 16.02
C MET A 329 -26.13 -2.01 16.73
N ASP A 330 -26.00 -2.02 18.06
CA ASP A 330 -25.67 -0.82 18.85
C ASP A 330 -24.22 -0.35 18.59
N PHE A 331 -23.39 -1.20 17.97
CA PHE A 331 -22.03 -0.86 17.57
C PHE A 331 -21.98 -0.02 16.28
N MET A 332 -23.01 -0.12 15.44
CA MET A 332 -22.98 0.41 14.07
C MET A 332 -23.10 1.93 14.03
N ASP A 333 -22.49 2.55 13.02
CA ASP A 333 -22.68 3.97 12.73
C ASP A 333 -24.13 4.20 12.26
N PRO A 334 -24.90 5.09 12.91
CA PRO A 334 -26.28 5.37 12.52
C PRO A 334 -26.46 5.93 11.09
N SER A 335 -25.39 6.40 10.46
CA SER A 335 -25.39 6.88 9.07
C SER A 335 -25.33 5.76 8.04
N LEU A 336 -25.03 4.52 8.45
CA LEU A 336 -25.07 3.37 7.56
C LEU A 336 -26.52 2.94 7.34
N ASP A 337 -26.93 2.93 6.07
CA ASP A 337 -28.26 2.48 5.69
C ASP A 337 -28.35 0.95 5.78
N ASP A 338 -29.10 0.49 6.75
CA ASP A 338 -29.36 -0.92 7.00
C ASP A 338 -30.82 -1.32 6.71
N THR A 339 -31.61 -0.40 6.17
CA THR A 339 -33.07 -0.57 6.00
C THR A 339 -33.42 -1.75 5.08
N PHE A 340 -32.48 -2.19 4.26
CA PHE A 340 -32.67 -3.30 3.33
C PHE A 340 -31.95 -4.60 3.72
N SER A 341 -31.06 -4.63 4.74
CA SER A 341 -30.24 -5.84 5.00
C SER A 341 -29.40 -5.88 6.30
N SER A 342 -30.01 -5.91 7.49
CA SER A 342 -29.30 -6.03 8.79
C SER A 342 -28.35 -7.20 8.94
N CYS A 343 -28.58 -8.28 8.18
CA CYS A 343 -27.66 -9.40 8.09
C CYS A 343 -26.27 -9.00 7.55
N LYS A 344 -26.15 -7.97 6.70
CA LYS A 344 -24.87 -7.57 6.09
C LYS A 344 -23.96 -6.85 7.07
N LEU A 345 -24.49 -5.87 7.82
CA LEU A 345 -23.70 -5.19 8.85
C LEU A 345 -23.27 -6.16 9.95
N MET A 346 -24.17 -7.04 10.38
CA MET A 346 -23.83 -8.09 11.35
C MET A 346 -22.81 -9.09 10.80
N THR A 347 -22.86 -9.40 9.50
CA THR A 347 -21.83 -10.23 8.83
C THR A 347 -20.49 -9.52 8.82
N CYS A 348 -20.44 -8.24 8.48
CA CYS A 348 -19.21 -7.43 8.56
C CYS A 348 -18.63 -7.40 9.98
N LEU A 349 -19.47 -7.22 11.01
CA LEU A 349 -19.03 -7.26 12.40
C LEU A 349 -18.41 -8.62 12.76
N LYS A 350 -19.06 -9.73 12.40
CA LYS A 350 -18.52 -11.08 12.65
C LYS A 350 -17.19 -11.32 11.92
N ILE A 351 -17.09 -10.93 10.65
CA ILE A 351 -15.86 -11.05 9.87
C ILE A 351 -14.74 -10.21 10.51
N ALA A 352 -15.05 -8.97 10.90
CA ALA A 352 -14.09 -8.10 11.56
C ALA A 352 -13.59 -8.71 12.87
N LEU A 353 -14.48 -9.29 13.69
CA LEU A 353 -14.13 -9.98 14.93
C LEU A 353 -13.27 -11.22 14.70
N LEU A 354 -13.52 -12.00 13.64
CA LEU A 354 -12.64 -13.11 13.25
C LEU A 354 -11.23 -12.63 12.87
N CYS A 355 -11.14 -11.50 12.19
CA CYS A 355 -9.88 -10.93 11.75
C CYS A 355 -9.02 -10.41 12.91
N VAL A 356 -9.63 -9.89 13.99
CA VAL A 356 -8.89 -9.26 15.11
C VAL A 356 -8.54 -10.21 16.27
N GLN A 357 -8.64 -11.53 16.08
CA GLN A 357 -8.33 -12.51 17.13
C GLN A 357 -6.84 -12.51 17.52
N GLU A 358 -6.56 -12.83 18.79
CA GLU A 358 -5.20 -12.84 19.35
C GLU A 358 -4.23 -13.74 18.55
N THR A 359 -4.62 -14.98 18.28
CA THR A 359 -3.77 -15.96 17.57
C THR A 359 -3.86 -15.77 16.06
N PRO A 360 -2.73 -15.60 15.32
CA PRO A 360 -2.74 -15.45 13.86
C PRO A 360 -3.44 -16.58 13.10
N ASN A 361 -3.30 -17.82 13.57
CA ASN A 361 -3.91 -19.00 12.95
C ASN A 361 -5.43 -19.08 13.09
N ASP A 362 -5.99 -18.37 14.08
CA ASP A 362 -7.44 -18.30 14.26
C ASP A 362 -8.08 -17.28 13.30
N ARG A 363 -7.30 -16.33 12.79
CA ARG A 363 -7.76 -15.33 11.82
C ARG A 363 -7.96 -15.99 10.45
N PRO A 364 -8.97 -15.62 9.66
CA PRO A 364 -9.14 -16.10 8.28
C PRO A 364 -7.99 -15.62 7.38
N THR A 365 -7.86 -16.16 6.19
CA THR A 365 -7.05 -15.60 5.09
C THR A 365 -7.85 -14.49 4.41
N MET A 366 -7.19 -13.55 3.71
CA MET A 366 -7.91 -12.52 2.95
C MET A 366 -8.81 -13.10 1.85
N ILE A 367 -8.49 -14.29 1.33
CA ILE A 367 -9.33 -15.01 0.36
C ILE A 367 -10.63 -15.51 1.04
N GLU A 368 -10.52 -16.05 2.25
CA GLU A 368 -11.68 -16.44 3.05
C GLU A 368 -12.53 -15.23 3.44
N VAL A 369 -11.90 -14.12 3.87
CA VAL A 369 -12.58 -12.85 4.16
C VAL A 369 -13.36 -12.36 2.94
N PHE A 370 -12.72 -12.30 1.76
CA PHE A 370 -13.37 -11.92 0.51
C PHE A 370 -14.56 -12.82 0.17
N SER A 371 -14.40 -14.13 0.38
CA SER A 371 -15.47 -15.11 0.14
C SER A 371 -16.65 -14.91 1.09
N MET A 372 -16.39 -14.65 2.38
CA MET A 372 -17.41 -14.36 3.39
C MET A 372 -18.15 -13.05 3.10
N LEU A 373 -17.45 -12.01 2.64
CA LEU A 373 -18.06 -10.73 2.24
C LEU A 373 -18.94 -10.85 1.00
N LYS A 374 -18.63 -11.79 0.09
CA LYS A 374 -19.37 -12.00 -1.16
C LYS A 374 -20.60 -12.90 -0.97
N ASN A 375 -20.52 -13.89 -0.07
CA ASN A 375 -21.51 -14.94 0.07
C ASN A 375 -22.15 -14.94 1.47
N GLU A 376 -23.42 -14.54 1.55
CA GLU A 376 -24.20 -14.50 2.80
C GLU A 376 -24.44 -15.90 3.43
N ALA A 377 -24.37 -16.97 2.64
CA ALA A 377 -24.66 -18.34 3.07
C ALA A 377 -23.45 -19.13 3.63
N THR A 378 -22.29 -18.49 3.79
CA THR A 378 -21.08 -19.18 4.28
C THR A 378 -21.19 -19.40 5.79
N CYS A 379 -20.93 -20.62 6.28
CA CYS A 379 -20.91 -20.88 7.72
C CYS A 379 -19.75 -20.12 8.37
N ILE A 380 -20.06 -19.00 9.04
CA ILE A 380 -19.08 -18.18 9.75
C ILE A 380 -18.88 -18.78 11.14
N THR A 381 -17.64 -19.16 11.45
CA THR A 381 -17.26 -19.64 12.78
C THR A 381 -17.48 -18.56 13.85
N ILE A 382 -17.75 -18.97 15.08
CA ILE A 382 -17.92 -18.07 16.23
C ILE A 382 -16.56 -17.39 16.55
N PRO A 383 -16.44 -16.05 16.49
CA PRO A 383 -15.24 -15.33 16.90
C PRO A 383 -14.81 -15.64 18.35
N LYS A 384 -13.50 -15.90 18.54
CA LYS A 384 -12.86 -15.90 19.86
C LYS A 384 -12.61 -14.46 20.31
N LYS A 385 -12.10 -14.31 21.55
CA LYS A 385 -11.74 -13.00 22.09
C LYS A 385 -10.75 -12.26 21.17
N PRO A 386 -10.94 -10.94 20.98
CA PRO A 386 -10.00 -10.11 20.23
C PRO A 386 -8.62 -10.08 20.88
N ALA A 387 -7.64 -9.67 20.09
CA ALA A 387 -6.30 -9.44 20.58
C ALA A 387 -6.24 -8.35 21.66
N PHE A 388 -5.29 -8.49 22.58
CA PHE A 388 -5.07 -7.55 23.69
C PHE A 388 -6.27 -7.33 24.62
N SER A 389 -7.27 -8.22 24.57
CA SER A 389 -8.50 -8.11 25.35
C SER A 389 -8.21 -8.06 26.85
N ARG A 390 -8.91 -7.15 27.54
CA ARG A 390 -8.89 -7.06 29.02
C ARG A 390 -10.15 -7.64 29.67
N LEU A 391 -11.08 -8.17 28.88
CA LEU A 391 -12.31 -8.76 29.38
C LEU A 391 -12.00 -10.06 30.13
N SER A 392 -12.51 -10.22 31.36
CA SER A 392 -12.37 -11.44 32.16
C SER A 392 -12.96 -12.65 31.42
N ASP A 393 -12.36 -13.83 31.58
CA ASP A 393 -12.93 -15.10 31.12
C ASP A 393 -14.10 -15.52 32.02
N GLU A 394 -15.15 -14.72 32.06
CA GLU A 394 -16.36 -15.12 32.77
C GLU A 394 -17.17 -16.09 31.90
N ASN A 395 -17.00 -17.38 32.24
CA ASN A 395 -17.82 -18.54 31.88
C ASN A 395 -17.90 -18.94 30.39
N GLU A 396 -16.92 -19.73 29.93
CA GLU A 396 -17.06 -20.62 28.76
C GLU A 396 -18.08 -21.77 28.96
N GLN A 397 -18.81 -21.82 30.09
CA GLN A 397 -19.67 -22.97 30.44
C GLN A 397 -21.14 -22.90 30.01
N ASN A 398 -21.62 -21.81 29.41
CA ASN A 398 -22.99 -21.77 28.87
C ASN A 398 -22.96 -21.76 27.33
N LYS A 399 -22.84 -22.95 26.74
CA LYS A 399 -23.22 -23.18 25.34
C LYS A 399 -24.73 -22.97 25.19
N SER A 400 -25.12 -21.75 24.83
CA SER A 400 -26.40 -21.53 24.16
C SER A 400 -26.14 -21.62 22.67
N GLU A 401 -26.77 -22.57 21.98
CA GLU A 401 -26.82 -22.61 20.52
C GLU A 401 -27.43 -21.29 20.03
N MET A 402 -26.59 -20.37 19.53
CA MET A 402 -27.07 -19.18 18.82
C MET A 402 -27.76 -19.66 17.55
N HIS A 403 -29.06 -19.41 17.48
CA HIS A 403 -29.89 -19.71 16.31
C HIS A 403 -29.35 -18.94 15.10
N LEU A 404 -28.87 -19.67 14.09
CA LEU A 404 -28.50 -19.10 12.79
C LEU A 404 -29.80 -18.65 12.08
N GLU A 405 -30.13 -17.37 12.13
CA GLU A 405 -31.05 -16.80 11.15
C GLU A 405 -30.33 -16.76 9.80
N VAL A 406 -30.64 -17.73 8.96
CA VAL A 406 -30.29 -17.72 7.54
C VAL A 406 -31.18 -16.67 6.87
N CYS A 407 -30.68 -15.46 6.70
CA CYS A 407 -31.34 -14.46 5.88
C CYS A 407 -31.20 -14.87 4.41
N SER A 408 -32.30 -15.33 3.81
CA SER A 408 -32.41 -15.58 2.38
C SER A 408 -32.95 -14.32 1.69
N VAL A 409 -32.14 -13.64 0.89
CA VAL A 409 -32.60 -12.60 -0.02
C VAL A 409 -32.67 -13.17 -1.43
N ASN A 410 -33.86 -13.14 -2.04
CA ASN A 410 -34.06 -13.53 -3.44
C ASN A 410 -33.40 -12.49 -4.36
N ASP A 411 -32.58 -12.95 -5.30
CA ASP A 411 -32.07 -12.15 -6.43
C ASP A 411 -33.23 -11.79 -7.37
N ALA A 412 -33.93 -10.69 -7.09
CA ALA A 412 -34.85 -10.08 -8.03
C ALA A 412 -34.07 -9.08 -8.91
N THR A 413 -33.79 -9.48 -10.15
CA THR A 413 -33.18 -8.62 -11.18
C THR A 413 -34.13 -7.47 -11.53
N ILE A 414 -33.70 -6.23 -11.33
CA ILE A 414 -34.42 -5.04 -11.79
C ILE A 414 -34.26 -4.95 -13.31
N SER A 415 -35.34 -5.21 -14.05
CA SER A 415 -35.44 -4.90 -15.48
C SER A 415 -35.87 -3.45 -15.64
N GLU A 416 -35.06 -2.62 -16.31
CA GLU A 416 -35.42 -1.26 -16.70
C GLU A 416 -36.58 -1.27 -17.72
N VAL A 417 -37.64 -0.52 -17.41
CA VAL A 417 -38.73 -0.23 -18.35
C VAL A 417 -38.37 1.03 -19.11
N VAL A 418 -38.04 0.89 -20.40
CA VAL A 418 -37.88 2.04 -21.30
C VAL A 418 -39.26 2.52 -21.74
N ALA A 419 -39.61 3.75 -21.39
CA ALA A 419 -40.80 4.42 -21.92
C ALA A 419 -40.57 4.84 -23.39
N ARG A 420 -41.59 4.64 -24.23
CA ARG A 420 -41.62 4.97 -25.66
C ARG A 420 -41.63 6.46 -25.93
#